data_AF-A0A2N6SVU5-F1
#
_entry.id   AF-A0A2N6SVU5-F1
#
_cell.length_a   1.000
_cell.length_b   1.000
_cell.length_c   1.000
_cell.angle_alpha   90.00
_cell.angle_beta   90.00
_cell.angle_gamma   90.00
#
_symmetry.space_group_name_H-M   'P 1'
#
loop_
_entity.id
_entity.type
_entity.pdbx_description
1 polymer ?
#
loop_
_entity_poly.entity_id
_entity_poly.type
_entity_poly.pdbx_seq_one_letter_code
_entity_poly.pdbx_strand_id
1 'polypeptide(L)'
;MTVSQIEVDALVSYCRSNLGEKDLWITPEGYPNSLALCIIDSIYSTGSHYTSVVNVINRYRAAHGQRDGAAGLLESISAAGGARAWANSVADNLKPAHTKPGAPLKAEVIEQAAALLLKHGIDTVEDLVLAVETSPEGNPVHDAWKKLPSQRSGVTYSYLLLLAGLPSVKPDRMVLRFLERALGTGVPMTTDRAFELVMSAADTLDVSPRTLDHVIWRAASGRELTL
;
A
#
# COMPACT_ATOMS: atom_id res chain seq x y z
N MET A 1 12.35 9.61 -25.59
CA MET A 1 13.53 8.76 -25.85
C MET A 1 13.15 7.37 -25.41
N THR A 2 13.10 6.43 -26.34
CA THR A 2 12.77 5.03 -26.05
C THR A 2 13.82 4.40 -25.14
N VAL A 3 13.37 3.57 -24.21
CA VAL A 3 14.23 2.79 -23.32
C VAL A 3 15.08 1.82 -24.13
N SER A 4 16.38 1.70 -23.82
CA SER A 4 17.29 0.80 -24.54
C SER A 4 17.25 -0.62 -24.00
N GLN A 5 17.57 -1.62 -24.83
CA GLN A 5 17.64 -3.02 -24.40
C GLN A 5 18.63 -3.22 -23.23
N ILE A 6 19.73 -2.48 -23.22
CA ILE A 6 20.72 -2.51 -22.13
C ILE A 6 20.08 -2.12 -20.79
N GLU A 7 19.19 -1.13 -20.79
CA GLU A 7 18.48 -0.69 -19.58
C GLU A 7 17.44 -1.70 -19.13
N VAL A 8 16.74 -2.33 -20.07
CA VAL A 8 15.81 -3.43 -19.78
C VAL A 8 16.55 -4.59 -19.14
N ASP A 9 17.65 -5.04 -19.73
CA ASP A 9 18.47 -6.14 -19.21
C ASP A 9 19.05 -5.81 -17.83
N ALA A 10 19.46 -4.55 -17.60
CA ALA A 10 19.93 -4.08 -16.31
C ALA A 10 18.84 -4.18 -15.23
N LEU A 11 17.61 -3.70 -15.52
CA LEU A 11 16.49 -3.82 -14.58
C LEU A 11 16.13 -5.28 -14.33
N VAL A 12 16.06 -6.11 -15.36
CA VAL A 12 15.77 -7.56 -15.24
C VAL A 12 16.80 -8.25 -14.35
N SER A 13 18.09 -7.97 -14.57
CA SER A 13 19.19 -8.50 -13.75
C SER A 13 19.08 -8.03 -12.30
N TYR A 14 18.76 -6.75 -12.09
CA TYR A 14 18.55 -6.20 -10.76
C TYR A 14 17.35 -6.86 -10.06
N CYS A 15 16.24 -7.06 -10.76
CA CYS A 15 15.05 -7.74 -10.25
C CYS A 15 15.38 -9.17 -9.81
N ARG A 16 16.05 -9.96 -10.66
CA ARG A 16 16.45 -11.34 -10.32
C ARG A 16 17.37 -11.41 -9.11
N SER A 17 18.25 -10.43 -8.96
CA SER A 17 19.25 -10.39 -7.87
C SER A 17 18.68 -9.89 -6.55
N ASN A 18 17.63 -9.05 -6.58
CA ASN A 18 17.15 -8.34 -5.39
C ASN A 18 15.70 -8.66 -5.01
N LEU A 19 14.89 -9.19 -5.92
CA LEU A 19 13.45 -9.39 -5.72
C LEU A 19 13.04 -10.85 -5.50
N GLY A 20 13.99 -11.78 -5.51
CA GLY A 20 13.72 -13.20 -5.35
C GLY A 20 13.08 -13.84 -6.59
N GLU A 21 12.55 -15.06 -6.42
CA GLU A 21 11.92 -15.83 -7.50
C GLU A 21 10.59 -15.21 -7.91
N LYS A 22 10.42 -14.98 -9.23
CA LYS A 22 9.23 -14.31 -9.78
C LYS A 22 7.92 -15.04 -9.48
N ASP A 23 7.98 -16.37 -9.32
CA ASP A 23 6.80 -17.20 -9.07
C ASP A 23 6.26 -17.02 -7.63
N LEU A 24 7.06 -16.40 -6.75
CA LEU A 24 6.67 -16.06 -5.37
C LEU A 24 6.16 -14.63 -5.22
N TRP A 25 6.16 -13.84 -6.30
CA TRP A 25 5.74 -12.45 -6.27
C TRP A 25 4.24 -12.32 -6.04
N ILE A 26 3.87 -11.64 -4.95
CA ILE A 26 2.48 -11.39 -4.60
C ILE A 26 2.00 -10.13 -5.30
N THR A 27 0.86 -10.17 -5.98
CA THR A 27 0.09 -8.97 -6.32
C THR A 27 -1.25 -9.04 -5.59
N PRO A 28 -1.58 -8.12 -4.67
CA PRO A 28 -2.88 -8.13 -4.05
C PRO A 28 -3.95 -7.81 -5.10
N GLU A 29 -5.01 -8.62 -5.14
CA GLU A 29 -6.22 -8.31 -5.91
C GLU A 29 -6.84 -6.97 -5.47
N GLY A 30 -6.56 -6.58 -4.22
CA GLY A 30 -7.15 -5.42 -3.55
C GLY A 30 -8.44 -5.79 -2.83
N TYR A 31 -9.13 -4.77 -2.33
CA TYR A 31 -10.43 -4.86 -1.68
C TYR A 31 -11.38 -3.81 -2.30
N PRO A 32 -11.73 -3.92 -3.60
CA PRO A 32 -12.49 -2.89 -4.30
C PRO A 32 -13.88 -2.64 -3.73
N ASN A 33 -14.38 -3.55 -2.87
CA ASN A 33 -15.68 -3.44 -2.22
C ASN A 33 -15.60 -3.20 -0.70
N SER A 34 -14.41 -2.95 -0.12
CA SER A 34 -14.27 -2.71 1.31
C SER A 34 -13.15 -1.73 1.64
N LEU A 35 -13.55 -0.50 1.94
CA LEU A 35 -12.62 0.52 2.39
C LEU A 35 -12.02 0.16 3.75
N ALA A 36 -12.78 -0.53 4.61
CA ALA A 36 -12.27 -1.04 5.89
C ALA A 36 -11.03 -1.92 5.71
N LEU A 37 -11.09 -2.91 4.82
CA LEU A 37 -9.96 -3.80 4.54
C LEU A 37 -8.78 -3.05 3.92
N CYS A 38 -9.03 -2.07 3.03
CA CYS A 38 -7.99 -1.21 2.49
C CYS A 38 -7.27 -0.43 3.60
N ILE A 39 -7.99 0.16 4.56
CA ILE A 39 -7.40 0.90 5.69
C ILE A 39 -6.57 -0.03 6.58
N ILE A 40 -7.12 -1.19 6.95
CA ILE A 40 -6.46 -2.16 7.83
C ILE A 40 -5.15 -2.66 7.20
N ASP A 41 -5.20 -3.19 5.97
CA ASP A 41 -4.02 -3.74 5.30
C ASP A 41 -2.98 -2.64 5.06
N SER A 42 -3.41 -1.45 4.61
CA SER A 42 -2.48 -0.36 4.32
C SER A 42 -1.66 0.05 5.54
N ILE A 43 -2.28 0.23 6.71
CA ILE A 43 -1.59 0.59 7.95
C ILE A 43 -0.78 -0.59 8.51
N TYR A 44 -1.31 -1.82 8.50
CA TYR A 44 -0.59 -2.99 9.00
C TYR A 44 0.61 -3.40 8.12
N SER A 45 0.64 -3.03 6.84
CA SER A 45 1.69 -3.39 5.88
C SER A 45 3.11 -2.90 6.21
N THR A 46 3.28 -1.95 7.13
CA THR A 46 4.60 -1.34 7.45
C THR A 46 5.27 -2.01 8.66
N GLY A 47 6.46 -2.59 8.50
CA GLY A 47 7.20 -3.15 9.64
C GLY A 47 6.52 -4.35 10.32
N SER A 48 5.68 -5.07 9.58
CA SER A 48 5.04 -6.33 9.96
C SER A 48 5.36 -7.41 8.92
N HIS A 49 5.47 -8.65 9.36
CA HIS A 49 5.43 -9.81 8.46
C HIS A 49 4.06 -9.88 7.78
N TYR A 50 4.02 -10.16 6.48
CA TYR A 50 2.78 -10.16 5.71
C TYR A 50 1.79 -11.22 6.22
N THR A 51 2.27 -12.37 6.68
CA THR A 51 1.45 -13.39 7.37
C THR A 51 0.68 -12.84 8.56
N SER A 52 1.27 -11.93 9.35
CA SER A 52 0.58 -11.25 10.45
C SER A 52 -0.52 -10.32 9.95
N VAL A 53 -0.33 -9.66 8.81
CA VAL A 53 -1.34 -8.79 8.17
C VAL A 53 -2.52 -9.64 7.65
N VAL A 54 -2.22 -10.75 6.98
CA VAL A 54 -3.23 -11.70 6.49
C VAL A 54 -4.10 -12.23 7.63
N ASN A 55 -3.50 -12.54 8.78
CA ASN A 55 -4.25 -12.97 9.97
C ASN A 55 -5.23 -11.90 10.47
N VAL A 56 -4.81 -10.62 10.53
CA VAL A 56 -5.70 -9.51 10.91
C VAL A 56 -6.86 -9.38 9.92
N ILE A 57 -6.57 -9.43 8.61
CA ILE A 57 -7.59 -9.34 7.56
C ILE A 57 -8.60 -10.49 7.67
N ASN A 58 -8.13 -11.73 7.84
CA ASN A 58 -9.01 -12.89 7.95
C ASN A 58 -9.89 -12.82 9.20
N ARG A 59 -9.39 -12.32 10.33
CA ARG A 59 -10.19 -12.13 11.54
C ARG A 59 -11.25 -11.05 11.38
N TYR A 60 -10.88 -9.90 10.80
CA TYR A 60 -11.87 -8.85 10.50
C TYR A 60 -12.98 -9.39 9.59
N ARG A 61 -12.60 -10.11 8.53
CA ARG A 61 -13.56 -10.74 7.61
C ARG A 61 -14.49 -11.74 8.30
N ALA A 62 -13.96 -12.53 9.23
CA ALA A 62 -14.76 -13.48 9.98
C ALA A 62 -15.79 -12.78 10.89
N ALA A 63 -15.45 -11.61 11.43
CA ALA A 63 -16.33 -10.85 12.31
C ALA A 63 -17.33 -9.95 11.57
N HIS A 64 -16.94 -9.37 10.43
CA HIS A 64 -17.70 -8.28 9.78
C HIS A 64 -17.96 -8.49 8.27
N GLY A 65 -17.37 -9.52 7.67
CA GLY A 65 -17.47 -9.73 6.22
C GLY A 65 -16.50 -8.85 5.41
N GLN A 66 -16.88 -8.53 4.17
CA GLN A 66 -15.96 -7.93 3.18
C GLN A 66 -16.56 -6.71 2.47
N ARG A 67 -17.50 -6.01 3.12
CA ARG A 67 -18.22 -4.87 2.52
C ARG A 67 -18.14 -3.58 3.32
N ASP A 68 -17.54 -3.64 4.51
CA ASP A 68 -17.53 -2.47 5.39
C ASP A 68 -16.71 -1.33 4.78
N GLY A 69 -17.30 -0.14 4.91
CA GLY A 69 -16.67 1.15 4.73
C GLY A 69 -15.93 1.64 5.98
N ALA A 70 -15.53 2.91 5.99
CA ALA A 70 -14.90 3.54 7.14
C ALA A 70 -15.85 3.62 8.36
N ALA A 71 -17.15 3.81 8.15
CA ALA A 71 -18.17 3.83 9.20
C ALA A 71 -18.30 2.47 9.89
N GLY A 72 -18.41 1.39 9.12
CA GLY A 72 -18.47 0.03 9.66
C GLY A 72 -17.21 -0.34 10.47
N LEU A 73 -16.04 0.10 10.01
CA LEU A 73 -14.79 -0.08 10.75
C LEU A 73 -14.79 0.68 12.09
N LEU A 74 -15.28 1.92 12.14
CA LEU A 74 -15.38 2.66 13.39
C LEU A 74 -16.44 2.07 14.33
N GLU A 75 -17.56 1.57 13.80
CA GLU A 75 -18.57 0.86 14.57
C GLU A 75 -17.97 -0.41 15.20
N SER A 76 -17.22 -1.20 14.42
CA SER A 76 -16.46 -2.36 14.91
C SER A 76 -15.51 -2.00 16.06
N ILE A 77 -14.76 -0.91 15.91
CA ILE A 77 -13.83 -0.42 16.94
C ILE A 77 -14.59 0.05 18.19
N SER A 78 -15.67 0.80 18.02
CA SER A 78 -16.50 1.31 19.11
C SER A 78 -17.18 0.17 19.88
N ALA A 79 -17.75 -0.81 19.18
CA ALA A 79 -18.41 -1.98 19.76
C ALA A 79 -17.45 -2.85 20.58
N ALA A 80 -16.16 -2.91 20.19
CA ALA A 80 -15.13 -3.58 20.96
C ALA A 80 -14.73 -2.83 22.24
N GLY A 81 -15.11 -1.55 22.40
CA GLY A 81 -14.69 -0.69 23.51
C GLY A 81 -13.49 0.21 23.19
N GLY A 82 -13.24 0.49 21.90
CA GLY A 82 -12.17 1.36 21.42
C GLY A 82 -10.97 0.61 20.82
N ALA A 83 -10.06 1.34 20.17
CA ALA A 83 -9.01 0.77 19.33
C ALA A 83 -8.11 -0.26 20.04
N ARG A 84 -7.77 -0.06 21.31
CA ARG A 84 -6.96 -1.03 22.07
C ARG A 84 -7.74 -2.32 22.37
N ALA A 85 -9.02 -2.23 22.67
CA ALA A 85 -9.84 -3.43 22.89
C ALA A 85 -10.05 -4.18 21.57
N TRP A 86 -10.34 -3.45 20.49
CA TRP A 86 -10.40 -4.00 19.12
C TRP A 86 -9.10 -4.70 18.71
N ALA A 87 -7.93 -4.13 19.06
CA ALA A 87 -6.63 -4.74 18.80
C ALA A 87 -6.42 -6.07 19.54
N ASN A 88 -7.06 -6.27 20.69
CA ASN A 88 -6.99 -7.52 21.46
C ASN A 88 -8.03 -8.55 20.98
N SER A 89 -9.23 -8.12 20.60
CA SER A 89 -10.36 -9.03 20.34
C SER A 89 -10.62 -9.32 18.86
N VAL A 90 -10.55 -8.30 18.00
CA VAL A 90 -10.88 -8.43 16.57
C VAL A 90 -9.60 -8.64 15.76
N ALA A 91 -8.63 -7.74 15.88
CA ALA A 91 -7.37 -7.89 15.14
C ALA A 91 -6.46 -8.96 15.73
N ASP A 92 -6.49 -9.12 17.06
CA ASP A 92 -5.51 -9.88 17.84
C ASP A 92 -4.07 -9.55 17.39
N ASN A 93 -3.78 -8.24 17.40
CA ASN A 93 -2.53 -7.65 16.97
C ASN A 93 -2.28 -6.27 17.61
N LEU A 94 -1.44 -6.26 18.65
CA LEU A 94 -1.01 -5.06 19.39
C LEU A 94 0.26 -4.39 18.82
N LYS A 95 0.54 -4.53 17.52
CA LYS A 95 1.73 -3.93 16.92
C LYS A 95 1.70 -2.39 17.05
N PRO A 96 2.77 -1.75 17.55
CA PRO A 96 2.88 -0.30 17.56
C PRO A 96 3.20 0.26 16.17
N ALA A 97 2.83 1.51 15.93
CA ALA A 97 3.09 2.22 14.68
C ALA A 97 4.58 2.56 14.46
N HIS A 98 5.39 2.54 15.52
CA HIS A 98 6.85 2.66 15.48
C HIS A 98 7.48 2.08 16.75
N THR A 99 8.82 1.95 16.79
CA THR A 99 9.55 1.30 17.89
C THR A 99 9.91 2.21 19.07
N LYS A 100 9.68 3.53 18.97
CA LYS A 100 9.98 4.48 20.07
C LYS A 100 9.00 4.31 21.24
N PRO A 101 9.43 4.53 22.50
CA PRO A 101 8.54 4.52 23.67
C PRO A 101 7.33 5.43 23.50
N GLY A 102 6.15 4.97 23.96
CA GLY A 102 4.90 5.72 23.84
C GLY A 102 4.26 5.71 22.45
N ALA A 103 4.72 4.83 21.54
CA ALA A 103 4.11 4.67 20.23
C ALA A 103 2.62 4.31 20.33
N PRO A 104 1.74 4.94 19.54
CA PRO A 104 0.38 4.45 19.39
C PRO A 104 0.37 3.06 18.74
N LEU A 105 -0.64 2.26 19.05
CA LEU A 105 -0.94 1.02 18.36
C LEU A 105 -1.36 1.33 16.92
N LYS A 106 -1.07 0.41 16.00
CA LYS A 106 -1.60 0.51 14.64
C LYS A 106 -3.13 0.57 14.61
N ALA A 107 -3.81 -0.12 15.52
CA ALA A 107 -5.26 -0.01 15.68
C ALA A 107 -5.72 1.42 16.02
N GLU A 108 -4.97 2.16 16.84
CA GLU A 108 -5.27 3.58 17.15
C GLU A 108 -5.06 4.47 15.92
N VAL A 109 -4.08 4.15 15.06
CA VAL A 109 -3.89 4.84 13.78
C VAL A 109 -4.99 4.48 12.77
N ILE A 110 -5.48 3.24 12.76
CA ILE A 110 -6.60 2.78 11.93
C ILE A 110 -7.89 3.50 12.32
N GLU A 111 -8.19 3.63 13.61
CA GLU A 111 -9.33 4.42 14.10
C GLU A 111 -9.26 5.87 13.61
N GLN A 112 -8.09 6.52 13.76
CA GLN A 112 -7.88 7.89 13.28
C GLN A 112 -8.00 8.01 11.76
N ALA A 113 -7.51 7.01 11.00
CA ALA A 113 -7.61 6.98 9.55
C ALA A 113 -9.07 6.85 9.07
N ALA A 114 -9.85 5.96 9.68
CA ALA A 114 -11.26 5.78 9.36
C ALA A 114 -12.07 7.05 9.71
N ALA A 115 -11.84 7.63 10.88
CA ALA A 115 -12.48 8.89 11.29
C ALA A 115 -12.12 10.06 10.36
N LEU A 116 -10.86 10.12 9.92
CA LEU A 116 -10.40 11.11 8.95
C LEU A 116 -11.15 10.98 7.62
N LEU A 117 -11.28 9.77 7.08
CA LEU A 117 -11.98 9.54 5.81
C LEU A 117 -13.45 9.95 5.90
N LEU A 118 -14.16 9.56 6.97
CA LEU A 118 -15.54 9.98 7.20
C LEU A 118 -15.69 11.50 7.35
N LYS A 119 -14.73 12.18 8.00
CA LYS A 119 -14.73 13.64 8.09
C LYS A 119 -14.65 14.31 6.71
N HIS A 120 -14.06 13.64 5.73
CA HIS A 120 -14.03 14.07 4.34
C HIS A 120 -15.21 13.55 3.50
N GLY A 121 -16.20 12.89 4.13
CA GLY A 121 -17.37 12.33 3.43
C GLY A 121 -17.07 11.04 2.68
N ILE A 122 -16.00 10.33 3.05
CA ILE A 122 -15.56 9.10 2.38
C ILE A 122 -15.87 7.91 3.29
N ASP A 123 -16.86 7.10 2.90
CA ASP A 123 -17.19 5.87 3.60
C ASP A 123 -16.84 4.63 2.76
N THR A 124 -17.05 4.70 1.45
CA THR A 124 -16.88 3.57 0.52
C THR A 124 -15.62 3.71 -0.34
N VAL A 125 -15.26 2.63 -1.04
CA VAL A 125 -14.16 2.67 -2.04
C VAL A 125 -14.54 3.62 -3.17
N GLU A 126 -15.79 3.61 -3.59
CA GLU A 126 -16.34 4.50 -4.61
C GLU A 126 -16.19 5.98 -4.21
N ASP A 127 -16.49 6.33 -2.96
CA ASP A 127 -16.29 7.70 -2.45
C ASP A 127 -14.80 8.08 -2.48
N LEU A 128 -13.92 7.15 -2.09
CA LEU A 128 -12.47 7.39 -2.10
C LEU A 128 -11.98 7.65 -3.53
N VAL A 129 -12.38 6.80 -4.48
CA VAL A 129 -12.03 6.94 -5.90
C VAL A 129 -12.47 8.31 -6.41
N LEU A 130 -13.74 8.66 -6.21
CA LEU A 130 -14.29 9.94 -6.64
C LEU A 130 -13.55 11.15 -6.03
N ALA A 131 -13.15 11.05 -4.77
CA ALA A 131 -12.47 12.14 -4.07
C ALA A 131 -11.03 12.37 -4.55
N VAL A 132 -10.36 11.37 -5.13
CA VAL A 132 -8.91 11.40 -5.37
C VAL A 132 -8.50 11.18 -6.82
N GLU A 133 -9.39 10.68 -7.69
CA GLU A 133 -9.05 10.28 -9.07
C GLU A 133 -8.36 11.40 -9.89
N THR A 134 -8.76 12.65 -9.67
CA THR A 134 -8.21 13.81 -10.40
C THR A 134 -6.85 14.26 -9.88
N SER A 135 -6.56 14.04 -8.60
CA SER A 135 -5.34 14.48 -7.94
C SER A 135 -5.00 13.54 -6.77
N PRO A 136 -4.47 12.34 -7.03
CA PRO A 136 -4.29 11.34 -5.98
C PRO A 136 -3.32 11.78 -4.87
N GLU A 137 -2.30 12.56 -5.18
CA GLU A 137 -1.32 13.06 -4.19
C GLU A 137 -1.50 14.55 -3.84
N GLY A 138 -2.38 15.26 -4.54
CA GLY A 138 -2.61 16.70 -4.36
C GLY A 138 -4.02 16.99 -3.88
N ASN A 139 -4.52 16.20 -2.92
CA ASN A 139 -5.85 16.37 -2.34
C ASN A 139 -5.79 16.48 -0.79
N PRO A 140 -6.84 17.05 -0.15
CA PRO A 140 -6.89 17.23 1.30
C PRO A 140 -6.80 15.93 2.11
N VAL A 141 -7.25 14.81 1.56
CA VAL A 141 -7.22 13.49 2.22
C VAL A 141 -5.78 13.01 2.35
N HIS A 142 -4.99 13.12 1.28
CA HIS A 142 -3.55 12.77 1.30
C HIS A 142 -2.79 13.63 2.32
N ASP A 143 -3.03 14.94 2.34
CA ASP A 143 -2.39 15.87 3.29
C ASP A 143 -2.77 15.57 4.74
N ALA A 144 -4.02 15.22 5.00
CA ALA A 144 -4.49 14.82 6.31
C ALA A 144 -3.91 13.45 6.71
N TRP A 145 -3.89 12.48 5.80
CA TRP A 145 -3.35 11.14 6.04
C TRP A 145 -1.89 11.19 6.47
N LYS A 146 -1.07 12.03 5.81
CA LYS A 146 0.35 12.21 6.17
C LYS A 146 0.57 12.81 7.56
N LYS A 147 -0.44 13.38 8.19
CA LYS A 147 -0.37 13.89 9.57
C LYS A 147 -0.67 12.80 10.61
N LEU A 148 -1.19 11.64 10.19
CA LEU A 148 -1.42 10.51 11.09
C LEU A 148 -0.08 9.97 11.64
N PRO A 149 -0.07 9.41 12.86
CA PRO A 149 1.14 8.85 13.45
C PRO A 149 1.81 7.82 12.54
N SER A 150 3.11 7.98 12.31
CA SER A 150 3.93 7.15 11.40
C SER A 150 3.54 7.15 9.92
N GLN A 151 2.66 8.05 9.44
CA GLN A 151 2.20 8.05 8.04
C GLN A 151 2.77 9.18 7.18
N ARG A 152 3.74 9.94 7.70
CA ARG A 152 4.33 11.14 7.06
C ARG A 152 4.84 10.91 5.62
N SER A 153 5.32 9.71 5.31
CA SER A 153 5.85 9.41 3.98
C SER A 153 4.78 9.35 2.89
N GLY A 154 3.50 9.13 3.24
CA GLY A 154 2.42 8.90 2.28
C GLY A 154 2.37 7.48 1.71
N VAL A 155 3.36 6.63 2.00
CA VAL A 155 3.47 5.29 1.40
C VAL A 155 2.26 4.40 1.73
N THR A 156 1.69 4.50 2.93
CA THR A 156 0.47 3.75 3.27
C THR A 156 -0.77 4.30 2.58
N TYR A 157 -0.80 5.60 2.28
CA TYR A 157 -1.88 6.18 1.47
C TYR A 157 -1.80 5.69 0.02
N SER A 158 -0.62 5.71 -0.60
CA SER A 158 -0.45 5.14 -1.96
C SER A 158 -0.88 3.66 -1.99
N TYR A 159 -0.59 2.91 -0.93
CA TYR A 159 -1.02 1.51 -0.82
C TYR A 159 -2.52 1.36 -0.59
N LEU A 160 -3.15 2.24 0.19
CA LEU A 160 -4.62 2.32 0.32
C LEU A 160 -5.28 2.46 -1.05
N LEU A 161 -4.78 3.38 -1.90
CA LEU A 161 -5.32 3.60 -3.24
C LEU A 161 -5.17 2.36 -4.14
N LEU A 162 -3.99 1.73 -4.09
CA LEU A 162 -3.76 0.48 -4.83
C LEU A 162 -4.74 -0.62 -4.39
N LEU A 163 -4.93 -0.79 -3.08
CA LEU A 163 -5.87 -1.76 -2.53
C LEU A 163 -7.32 -1.43 -2.90
N ALA A 164 -7.66 -0.15 -3.01
CA ALA A 164 -8.96 0.32 -3.50
C ALA A 164 -9.18 0.09 -5.00
N GLY A 165 -8.18 -0.44 -5.72
CA GLY A 165 -8.29 -0.73 -7.16
C GLY A 165 -8.04 0.49 -8.06
N LEU A 166 -7.58 1.61 -7.50
CA LEU A 166 -7.07 2.69 -8.34
C LEU A 166 -5.81 2.19 -9.05
N PRO A 167 -5.70 2.37 -10.38
CA PRO A 167 -4.46 2.08 -11.10
C PRO A 167 -3.32 2.81 -10.39
N SER A 168 -2.13 2.20 -10.36
CA SER A 168 -1.01 2.82 -9.65
C SER A 168 -0.89 4.27 -10.08
N VAL A 169 -1.09 5.16 -9.10
CA VAL A 169 -0.80 6.57 -9.26
C VAL A 169 0.62 6.59 -9.80
N LYS A 170 0.83 7.27 -10.94
CA LYS A 170 2.10 7.46 -11.66
C LYS A 170 3.31 7.03 -10.81
N PRO A 171 4.22 6.16 -11.31
CA PRO A 171 5.31 5.59 -10.51
C PRO A 171 5.84 6.60 -9.49
N ASP A 172 5.48 6.37 -8.22
CA ASP A 172 5.78 7.28 -7.12
C ASP A 172 7.31 7.49 -7.08
N ARG A 173 7.75 8.61 -6.52
CA ARG A 173 9.16 8.97 -6.36
C ARG A 173 10.03 7.81 -5.83
N MET A 174 9.46 6.91 -5.03
CA MET A 174 10.16 5.70 -4.59
C MET A 174 10.42 4.67 -5.69
N VAL A 175 9.47 4.45 -6.60
CA VAL A 175 9.62 3.57 -7.77
C VAL A 175 10.64 4.18 -8.72
N LEU A 176 10.56 5.50 -8.98
CA LEU A 176 11.54 6.20 -9.79
C LEU A 176 12.97 6.03 -9.24
N ARG A 177 13.15 6.22 -7.93
CA ARG A 177 14.45 6.00 -7.25
C ARG A 177 14.91 4.55 -7.28
N PHE A 178 14.00 3.59 -7.22
CA PHE A 178 14.33 2.18 -7.37
C PHE A 178 14.89 1.91 -8.77
N LEU A 179 14.22 2.43 -9.81
CA LEU A 179 14.66 2.28 -11.19
C LEU A 179 16.00 2.98 -11.44
N GLU A 180 16.20 4.19 -10.93
CA GLU A 180 17.50 4.90 -10.98
C GLU A 180 18.62 4.06 -10.37
N ARG A 181 18.36 3.43 -9.22
CA ARG A 181 19.32 2.53 -8.56
C ARG A 181 19.58 1.27 -9.37
N ALA A 182 18.54 0.67 -9.94
CA ALA A 182 18.64 -0.54 -10.75
C ALA A 182 19.49 -0.31 -12.02
N LEU A 183 19.35 0.88 -12.63
CA LEU A 183 20.13 1.25 -13.80
C LEU A 183 21.55 1.73 -13.46
N GLY A 184 21.83 2.08 -12.21
CA GLY A 184 23.10 2.70 -11.80
C GLY A 184 23.34 4.07 -12.44
N THR A 185 22.32 4.65 -13.08
CA THR A 185 22.42 5.94 -13.77
C THR A 185 22.11 7.06 -12.79
N GLY A 186 23.03 7.98 -12.57
CA GLY A 186 22.77 9.23 -11.83
C GLY A 186 21.83 10.20 -12.56
N VAL A 187 21.07 9.72 -13.55
CA VAL A 187 20.13 10.47 -14.36
C VAL A 187 18.74 10.33 -13.76
N PRO A 188 18.03 11.44 -13.50
CA PRO A 188 16.66 11.38 -12.98
C PRO A 188 15.72 10.61 -13.91
N MET A 189 14.95 9.68 -13.34
CA MET A 189 13.95 8.91 -14.07
C MET A 189 12.65 9.73 -14.22
N THR A 190 12.15 9.84 -15.45
CA THR A 190 10.83 10.45 -15.72
C THR A 190 9.73 9.39 -15.65
N THR A 191 8.49 9.82 -15.39
CA THR A 191 7.32 8.92 -15.31
C THR A 191 7.13 8.11 -16.59
N ASP A 192 7.18 8.74 -17.76
CA ASP A 192 6.95 8.05 -19.04
C ASP A 192 8.04 7.00 -19.32
N ARG A 193 9.28 7.33 -18.98
CA ARG A 193 10.42 6.42 -19.16
C ARG A 193 10.39 5.27 -18.16
N ALA A 194 9.96 5.52 -16.94
CA ALA A 194 9.71 4.48 -15.94
C ALA A 194 8.63 3.50 -16.43
N PHE A 195 7.54 4.02 -16.99
CA PHE A 195 6.47 3.20 -17.55
C PHE A 195 6.98 2.31 -18.68
N GLU A 196 7.65 2.88 -19.69
CA GLU A 196 8.22 2.10 -20.81
C GLU A 196 9.22 1.03 -20.31
N LEU A 197 10.05 1.37 -19.33
CA LEU A 197 11.06 0.46 -18.78
C LEU A 197 10.43 -0.70 -18.02
N VAL A 198 9.45 -0.43 -17.17
CA VAL A 198 8.72 -1.47 -16.42
C VAL A 198 7.93 -2.37 -17.37
N MET A 199 7.28 -1.81 -18.38
CA MET A 199 6.57 -2.59 -19.41
C MET A 199 7.51 -3.56 -20.13
N SER A 200 8.66 -3.06 -20.59
CA SER A 200 9.64 -3.86 -21.35
C SER A 200 10.32 -4.93 -20.49
N ALA A 201 10.60 -4.61 -19.22
CA ALA A 201 11.16 -5.57 -18.27
C ALA A 201 10.15 -6.64 -17.84
N ALA A 202 8.87 -6.28 -17.71
CA ALA A 202 7.80 -7.24 -17.41
C ALA A 202 7.63 -8.26 -18.54
N ASP A 203 7.67 -7.80 -19.79
CA ASP A 203 7.66 -8.67 -20.98
C ASP A 203 8.86 -9.63 -20.97
N THR A 204 10.07 -9.12 -20.71
CA THR A 204 11.29 -9.94 -20.62
C THR A 204 11.27 -10.93 -19.46
N LEU A 205 10.63 -10.59 -18.34
CA LEU A 205 10.47 -11.45 -17.17
C LEU A 205 9.31 -12.45 -17.31
N ASP A 206 8.46 -12.30 -18.33
CA ASP A 206 7.22 -13.06 -18.51
C ASP A 206 6.35 -12.98 -17.24
N VAL A 207 6.02 -11.74 -16.85
CA VAL A 207 5.08 -11.39 -15.77
C VAL A 207 4.17 -10.25 -16.22
N SER A 208 3.04 -10.06 -15.54
CA SER A 208 2.22 -8.89 -15.83
C SER A 208 2.94 -7.59 -15.40
N PRO A 209 2.83 -6.48 -16.17
CA PRO A 209 3.36 -5.19 -15.75
C PRO A 209 2.85 -4.73 -14.39
N ARG A 210 1.59 -5.05 -14.05
CA ARG A 210 0.99 -4.79 -12.73
C ARG A 210 1.74 -5.53 -11.62
N THR A 211 2.12 -6.78 -11.86
CA THR A 211 2.89 -7.57 -10.90
C THR A 211 4.27 -6.99 -10.69
N LEU A 212 4.99 -6.66 -11.77
CA LEU A 212 6.32 -6.08 -11.66
C LEU A 212 6.29 -4.71 -10.95
N ASP A 213 5.36 -3.83 -11.34
CA ASP A 213 5.15 -2.53 -10.69
C ASP A 213 4.90 -2.68 -9.18
N HIS A 214 4.01 -3.60 -8.81
CA HIS A 214 3.70 -3.85 -7.40
C HIS A 214 4.91 -4.38 -6.61
N VAL A 215 5.66 -5.34 -7.16
CA VAL A 215 6.83 -5.92 -6.48
C VAL A 215 7.95 -4.89 -6.35
N ILE A 216 8.20 -4.09 -7.39
CA ILE A 216 9.13 -2.96 -7.34
C ILE A 216 8.71 -1.99 -6.24
N TRP A 217 7.42 -1.65 -6.17
CA TRP A 217 6.91 -0.78 -5.12
C TRP A 217 7.12 -1.38 -3.72
N ARG A 218 6.82 -2.68 -3.52
CA ARG A 218 7.07 -3.38 -2.25
C ARG A 218 8.53 -3.28 -1.85
N ALA A 219 9.45 -3.54 -2.78
CA ALA A 219 10.89 -3.44 -2.55
C ALA A 219 11.35 -2.01 -2.24
N ALA A 220 10.93 -1.04 -3.05
CA ALA A 220 11.22 0.38 -2.85
C ALA A 220 10.72 0.89 -1.49
N SER A 221 9.68 0.23 -0.95
CA SER A 221 9.04 0.57 0.30
C SER A 221 9.54 -0.20 1.52
N GLY A 222 10.49 -1.13 1.34
CA GLY A 222 11.04 -1.97 2.40
C GLY A 222 10.07 -3.03 2.92
N ARG A 223 9.17 -3.53 2.08
CA ARG A 223 8.21 -4.60 2.43
C ARG A 223 8.67 -5.96 1.90
N GLU A 224 8.22 -7.02 2.57
CA GLU A 224 8.44 -8.41 2.14
C GLU A 224 7.91 -8.64 0.74
N LEU A 225 8.64 -9.36 -0.10
CA LEU A 225 8.30 -9.55 -1.52
C LEU A 225 7.51 -10.83 -1.79
N THR A 226 7.57 -11.76 -0.84
CA THR A 226 7.01 -13.11 -0.90
C THR A 226 6.16 -13.39 0.35
N LEU A 227 5.38 -14.48 0.32
CA LEU A 227 4.56 -14.95 1.45
C LEU A 227 5.41 -15.63 2.51
#